data_AF-A0A1H5QJV8-F1
#
_entry.id   AF-A0A1H5QJV8-F1
#
_cell.length_a   1.000
_cell.length_b   1.000
_cell.length_c   1.000
_cell.angle_alpha   90.00
_cell.angle_beta   90.00
_cell.angle_gamma   90.00
#
_symmetry.space_group_name_H-M   'P 1'
#
loop_
_entity.id
_entity.type
_entity.pdbx_description
1 polymer ?
#
loop_
_entity_poly.entity_id
_entity_poly.type
_entity_poly.pdbx_seq_one_letter_code
_entity_poly.pdbx_strand_id
1 'polypeptide(L)'
;MSAQLAWAAVTWSAYGSYLLIVVLIVLAPGPDTMVMLKNALSGGFRGGLLASLGIFAGNAVQGSAAALGLGVLIARSQPVFLALKWAGAAYLVFLGFQALRGAFRGNYDVVGDAQRRRGGGFRRFREGFLSNVTNPKVLVLYLSVLPQFLTPSSTLGDSLVLAYTVAVLGGLWLLVLLLFVHRVREWLGRRRVRRTLDGVTGTALLGFGAALAWES
;
A
#
# COMPACT_ATOMS: atom_id res chain seq x y z
N MET A 1 2.52 -45.07 19.56
CA MET A 1 3.21 -43.79 19.84
C MET A 1 3.32 -42.97 18.56
N SER A 2 2.19 -42.49 18.02
CA SER A 2 2.15 -41.78 16.73
C SER A 2 0.94 -40.84 16.64
N ALA A 3 0.75 -40.02 17.67
CA ALA A 3 -0.32 -39.02 17.74
C ALA A 3 0.17 -37.67 18.30
N GLN A 4 1.46 -37.35 18.13
CA GLN A 4 2.09 -36.14 18.70
C GLN A 4 2.61 -35.13 17.67
N LEU A 5 2.34 -35.30 16.37
CA LEU A 5 2.83 -34.41 15.31
C LEU A 5 1.75 -33.56 14.63
N ALA A 6 0.60 -33.32 15.29
CA ALA A 6 -0.54 -32.61 14.68
C ALA A 6 -0.68 -31.12 15.07
N TRP A 7 0.26 -30.53 15.82
CA TRP A 7 0.03 -29.21 16.45
C TRP A 7 1.09 -28.14 16.16
N ALA A 8 1.95 -28.32 15.15
CA ALA A 8 2.89 -27.27 14.77
C ALA A 8 2.23 -26.25 13.81
N ALA A 9 2.09 -25.03 14.32
CA ALA A 9 2.15 -23.79 13.55
C ALA A 9 1.09 -23.60 12.46
N VAL A 10 1.04 -22.39 11.90
CA VAL A 10 0.30 -22.11 10.66
C VAL A 10 0.65 -23.20 9.64
N THR A 11 -0.31 -24.01 9.22
CA THR A 11 -0.05 -25.05 8.21
C THR A 11 0.49 -24.40 6.95
N TRP A 12 1.48 -25.00 6.29
CA TRP A 12 2.12 -24.42 5.10
C TRP A 12 1.11 -24.02 4.01
N SER A 13 0.00 -24.75 3.88
CA SER A 13 -1.12 -24.41 3.01
C SER A 13 -1.87 -23.15 3.46
N ALA A 14 -2.15 -22.99 4.76
CA ALA A 14 -2.77 -21.79 5.32
C ALA A 14 -1.87 -20.56 5.16
N TYR A 15 -0.55 -20.70 5.36
CA TYR A 15 0.40 -19.61 5.13
C TYR A 15 0.46 -19.20 3.65
N GLY A 16 0.43 -20.17 2.72
CA GLY A 16 0.35 -19.90 1.28
C GLY A 16 -0.91 -19.11 0.88
N SER A 17 -2.08 -19.50 1.40
CA SER A 17 -3.33 -18.75 1.19
C SER A 17 -3.28 -17.35 1.79
N TYR A 18 -2.68 -17.21 2.98
CA TYR A 18 -2.46 -15.92 3.61
C TYR A 18 -1.60 -15.00 2.74
N LEU A 19 -0.47 -15.49 2.25
CA LEU A 19 0.42 -14.75 1.35
C LEU A 19 -0.33 -14.26 0.11
N LEU A 20 -1.13 -15.12 -0.53
CA LEU A 20 -1.91 -14.75 -1.70
C LEU A 20 -2.88 -13.61 -1.39
N ILE A 21 -3.62 -13.70 -0.29
CA ILE A 21 -4.57 -12.65 0.14
C ILE A 21 -3.82 -11.34 0.42
N VAL A 22 -2.71 -11.41 1.16
CA VAL A 22 -1.92 -10.21 1.50
C VAL A 22 -1.36 -9.57 0.23
N VAL A 23 -0.83 -10.34 -0.72
CA VAL A 23 -0.33 -9.82 -2.01
C VAL A 23 -1.45 -9.12 -2.77
N LEU A 24 -2.61 -9.76 -2.94
CA LEU A 24 -3.76 -9.16 -3.63
C LEU A 24 -4.18 -7.83 -2.98
N ILE A 25 -4.23 -7.80 -1.66
CA ILE A 25 -4.57 -6.59 -0.91
C ILE A 25 -3.48 -5.53 -1.10
N VAL A 26 -2.20 -5.87 -0.95
CA VAL A 26 -1.07 -4.92 -1.05
C VAL A 26 -0.98 -4.28 -2.43
N LEU A 27 -1.26 -5.02 -3.50
CA LEU A 27 -1.24 -4.50 -4.87
C LEU A 27 -2.26 -3.39 -5.12
N ALA A 28 -3.39 -3.38 -4.40
CA ALA A 28 -4.38 -2.31 -4.52
C ALA A 28 -3.82 -1.00 -3.92
N PRO A 29 -3.65 0.08 -4.69
CA PRO A 29 -3.07 1.31 -4.18
C PRO A 29 -3.95 1.93 -3.08
N GLY A 30 -3.34 2.27 -1.94
CA GLY A 30 -4.00 2.86 -0.78
C GLY A 30 -3.54 4.30 -0.48
N PRO A 31 -4.05 4.93 0.61
CA PRO A 31 -3.64 6.27 1.03
C PRO A 31 -2.13 6.40 1.28
N ASP A 32 -1.51 5.37 1.84
CA ASP A 32 -0.06 5.29 2.07
C ASP A 32 0.74 5.29 0.75
N THR A 33 0.24 4.58 -0.27
CA THR A 33 0.82 4.57 -1.62
C THR A 33 0.79 5.98 -2.22
N MET A 34 -0.30 6.73 -2.04
CA MET A 34 -0.41 8.11 -2.52
C MET A 34 0.55 9.06 -1.79
N VAL A 35 0.73 8.90 -0.48
CA VAL A 35 1.69 9.68 0.32
C VAL A 35 3.13 9.39 -0.11
N MET A 36 3.44 8.12 -0.37
CA MET A 36 4.74 7.71 -0.92
C MET A 36 4.96 8.34 -2.31
N LEU A 37 3.99 8.28 -3.23
CA LEU A 37 4.10 8.85 -4.57
C LEU A 37 4.32 10.37 -4.51
N LYS A 38 3.55 11.08 -3.68
CA LYS A 38 3.72 12.52 -3.44
C LYS A 38 5.14 12.86 -2.97
N ASN A 39 5.68 12.07 -2.05
CA ASN A 39 7.03 12.27 -1.53
C ASN A 39 8.13 11.87 -2.53
N ALA A 40 7.88 10.88 -3.38
CA ALA A 40 8.77 10.48 -4.47
C ALA A 40 8.83 11.56 -5.58
N LEU A 41 7.70 12.16 -5.92
CA LEU A 41 7.61 13.21 -6.95
C LEU A 41 8.22 14.53 -6.47
N SER A 42 7.95 14.94 -5.23
CA SER A 42 8.45 16.21 -4.67
C SER A 42 9.88 16.10 -4.10
N GLY A 43 10.26 14.93 -3.59
CA GLY A 43 11.52 14.71 -2.88
C GLY A 43 12.50 13.77 -3.56
N GLY A 44 12.19 13.32 -4.78
CA GLY A 44 12.96 12.31 -5.50
C GLY A 44 12.97 10.96 -4.79
N PHE A 45 13.90 10.09 -5.19
CA PHE A 45 14.04 8.74 -4.63
C PHE A 45 14.16 8.75 -3.10
N ARG A 46 15.01 9.64 -2.55
CA ARG A 46 15.18 9.80 -1.09
C ARG A 46 13.90 10.22 -0.39
N GLY A 47 13.09 11.09 -1.01
CA GLY A 47 11.81 11.51 -0.44
C GLY A 47 10.82 10.36 -0.35
N GLY A 48 10.66 9.60 -1.44
CA GLY A 48 9.83 8.40 -1.47
C GLY A 48 10.31 7.34 -0.47
N LEU A 49 11.62 7.09 -0.39
CA LEU A 49 12.20 6.11 0.53
C LEU A 49 11.91 6.43 2.00
N LEU A 50 12.08 7.70 2.41
CA LEU A 50 11.79 8.12 3.78
C LEU A 50 10.31 7.96 4.13
N ALA A 51 9.41 8.27 3.20
CA ALA A 51 7.98 8.02 3.38
C ALA A 51 7.67 6.52 3.47
N SER A 52 8.28 5.69 2.62
CA SER A 52 8.14 4.22 2.66
C SER A 52 8.64 3.63 3.98
N LEU A 53 9.75 4.13 4.53
CA LEU A 53 10.25 3.71 5.85
C LEU A 53 9.25 4.08 6.97
N GLY A 54 8.65 5.27 6.89
CA GLY A 54 7.57 5.67 7.77
C GLY A 54 6.37 4.73 7.70
N ILE A 55 5.92 4.41 6.49
CA ILE A 55 4.82 3.49 6.23
C ILE A 55 5.13 2.10 6.81
N PHE A 56 6.33 1.58 6.55
CA PHE A 56 6.77 0.29 7.10
C PHE A 56 6.77 0.28 8.63
N ALA A 57 7.31 1.32 9.26
CA ALA A 57 7.31 1.45 10.71
C ALA A 57 5.88 1.54 11.29
N GLY A 58 5.00 2.28 10.65
CA GLY A 58 3.58 2.36 11.02
C GLY A 58 2.89 1.00 10.95
N ASN A 59 3.20 0.25 9.89
CA ASN A 59 2.62 -1.08 9.67
C ASN A 59 3.15 -2.10 10.68
N ALA A 60 4.44 -2.03 11.02
CA ALA A 60 5.04 -2.87 12.05
C ALA A 60 4.44 -2.58 13.44
N VAL A 61 4.20 -1.31 13.79
CA VAL A 61 3.54 -0.92 15.05
C VAL A 61 2.10 -1.43 15.09
N GLN A 62 1.31 -1.20 14.04
CA GLN A 62 -0.06 -1.72 13.95
C GLN A 62 -0.10 -3.24 14.01
N GLY A 63 0.78 -3.92 13.27
CA GLY A 63 0.87 -5.37 13.26
C GLY A 63 1.25 -5.95 14.62
N SER A 64 2.17 -5.31 15.33
CA SER A 64 2.55 -5.70 16.69
C SER A 64 1.37 -5.49 17.65
N ALA A 65 0.68 -4.35 17.56
CA ALA A 65 -0.51 -4.06 18.37
C ALA A 65 -1.65 -5.06 18.09
N ALA A 66 -1.85 -5.43 16.83
CA ALA A 66 -2.82 -6.44 16.44
C ALA A 66 -2.44 -7.83 16.97
N ALA A 67 -1.19 -8.26 16.80
CA ALA A 67 -0.73 -9.55 17.32
C ALA A 67 -0.89 -9.66 18.84
N LEU A 68 -0.54 -8.61 19.58
CA LEU A 68 -0.71 -8.54 21.04
C LEU A 68 -2.19 -8.48 21.44
N GLY A 69 -2.97 -7.63 20.78
CA GLY A 69 -4.39 -7.41 21.09
C GLY A 69 -5.27 -8.61 20.76
N LEU A 70 -5.01 -9.30 19.65
CA LEU A 70 -5.76 -10.49 19.23
C LEU A 70 -5.57 -11.66 20.20
N GLY A 71 -4.37 -11.85 20.75
CA GLY A 71 -4.15 -12.87 21.79
C GLY A 71 -5.02 -12.65 23.03
N VAL A 72 -5.14 -11.39 23.48
CA VAL A 72 -6.01 -11.01 24.59
C VAL A 72 -7.49 -11.17 24.24
N LEU A 73 -7.87 -10.80 23.01
CA LEU A 73 -9.26 -10.81 22.57
C LEU A 73 -9.81 -12.23 22.36
N ILE A 74 -9.02 -13.10 21.73
CA ILE A 74 -9.36 -14.52 21.51
C ILE A 74 -9.50 -15.24 22.85
N ALA A 75 -8.62 -14.93 23.82
CA ALA A 75 -8.66 -15.54 25.15
C ALA A 75 -9.85 -15.07 26.01
N ARG A 76 -10.40 -13.87 25.75
CA ARG A 76 -11.41 -13.26 26.64
C ARG A 76 -12.82 -13.13 26.07
N SER A 77 -13.03 -13.02 24.75
CA SER A 77 -14.40 -12.80 24.22
C SER A 77 -14.60 -13.13 22.73
N GLN A 78 -15.24 -14.28 22.47
CA GLN A 78 -15.64 -14.69 21.11
C GLN A 78 -16.65 -13.74 20.42
N PRO A 79 -17.64 -13.12 21.11
CA PRO A 79 -18.55 -12.16 20.47
C PRO A 79 -17.84 -10.90 19.96
N VAL A 80 -16.91 -10.34 20.73
CA VAL A 80 -16.14 -9.14 20.34
C VAL A 80 -15.24 -9.45 19.15
N PHE A 81 -14.64 -10.64 19.15
CA PHE A 81 -13.88 -11.14 18.01
C PHE A 81 -14.71 -11.21 16.71
N LEU A 82 -15.91 -11.81 16.78
CA LEU A 82 -16.81 -11.89 15.62
C LEU A 82 -17.27 -10.51 15.15
N ALA A 83 -17.59 -9.60 16.08
CA ALA A 83 -18.01 -8.24 15.74
C ALA A 83 -16.93 -7.48 14.97
N LEU A 84 -15.66 -7.55 15.41
CA LEU A 84 -14.53 -6.95 14.71
C LEU A 84 -14.30 -7.58 13.33
N LYS A 85 -14.45 -8.91 13.22
CA LYS A 85 -14.33 -9.62 11.94
C LYS A 85 -15.35 -9.10 10.92
N TRP A 86 -16.62 -9.00 11.31
CA TRP A 86 -17.69 -8.52 10.42
C TRP A 86 -17.58 -7.03 10.11
N ALA A 87 -17.23 -6.20 11.10
CA ALA A 87 -16.97 -4.78 10.89
C ALA A 87 -15.81 -4.55 9.90
N GLY A 88 -14.74 -5.33 10.04
CA GLY A 88 -13.63 -5.30 9.09
C GLY A 88 -14.06 -5.73 7.68
N ALA A 89 -14.78 -6.84 7.54
CA ALA A 89 -15.27 -7.28 6.23
C ALA A 89 -16.14 -6.22 5.52
N ALA A 90 -17.11 -5.62 6.24
CA ALA A 90 -17.95 -4.55 5.70
C ALA A 90 -17.12 -3.32 5.27
N TYR A 91 -16.08 -2.99 6.03
CA TYR A 91 -15.20 -1.88 5.71
C TYR A 91 -14.31 -2.15 4.49
N LEU A 92 -13.83 -3.39 4.28
CA LEU A 92 -13.13 -3.76 3.03
C LEU A 92 -14.03 -3.57 1.81
N VAL A 93 -15.31 -3.96 1.92
CA VAL A 93 -16.29 -3.76 0.84
C VAL A 93 -16.44 -2.26 0.55
N PHE A 94 -16.56 -1.43 1.60
CA PHE A 94 -16.61 0.01 1.46
C PHE A 94 -15.35 0.61 0.82
N LEU A 95 -14.15 0.16 1.21
CA LEU A 95 -12.90 0.59 0.58
C LEU A 95 -12.78 0.15 -0.88
N GLY A 96 -13.18 -1.09 -1.19
CA GLY A 96 -13.25 -1.59 -2.56
C GLY A 96 -14.17 -0.74 -3.42
N PHE A 97 -15.34 -0.36 -2.88
CA PHE A 97 -16.26 0.57 -3.54
C PHE A 97 -15.67 1.96 -3.74
N GLN A 98 -14.98 2.52 -2.75
CA GLN A 98 -14.30 3.81 -2.90
C GLN A 98 -13.16 3.77 -3.92
N ALA A 99 -12.38 2.68 -3.97
CA ALA A 99 -11.34 2.48 -4.97
C ALA A 99 -11.92 2.41 -6.39
N LEU A 100 -13.01 1.66 -6.57
CA LEU A 100 -13.76 1.63 -7.83
C LEU A 100 -14.27 3.03 -8.19
N ARG A 101 -14.90 3.74 -7.25
CA ARG A 101 -15.43 5.09 -7.49
C ARG A 101 -14.35 6.11 -7.84
N GLY A 102 -13.18 6.01 -7.22
CA GLY A 102 -12.00 6.82 -7.54
C GLY A 102 -11.45 6.53 -8.94
N ALA A 103 -11.38 5.25 -9.32
CA ALA A 103 -11.01 4.83 -10.67
C ALA A 103 -12.01 5.37 -11.73
N PHE A 104 -13.31 5.39 -11.43
CA PHE A 104 -14.34 5.92 -12.33
C PHE A 104 -14.41 7.45 -12.40
N ARG A 105 -13.99 8.18 -11.35
CA ARG A 105 -14.04 9.65 -11.32
C ARG A 105 -12.79 10.35 -11.86
N GLY A 106 -11.66 9.66 -11.97
CA GLY A 106 -10.45 10.24 -12.55
C GLY A 106 -9.81 11.40 -11.76
N ASN A 107 -10.32 11.76 -10.57
CA ASN A 107 -9.74 12.82 -9.75
C ASN A 107 -8.45 12.35 -9.08
N TYR A 108 -7.35 12.49 -9.81
CA TYR A 108 -6.00 12.53 -9.25
C TYR A 108 -5.61 13.98 -8.96
N ASP A 109 -6.38 14.69 -8.14
CA ASP A 109 -6.03 16.03 -7.64
C ASP A 109 -4.92 15.91 -6.57
N VAL A 110 -3.73 15.46 -6.98
CA VAL A 110 -2.56 15.32 -6.10
C VAL A 110 -1.41 16.22 -6.55
N VAL A 111 -1.54 16.93 -7.67
CA VAL A 111 -0.41 17.61 -8.33
C VAL A 111 -0.29 19.12 -8.01
N GLY A 112 -1.26 19.74 -7.33
CA GLY A 112 -1.28 21.21 -7.14
C GLY A 112 -0.30 21.79 -6.11
N ASP A 113 0.00 21.08 -5.01
CA ASP A 113 0.71 21.67 -3.86
C ASP A 113 2.14 21.14 -3.63
N ALA A 114 2.62 20.26 -4.53
CA ALA A 114 3.91 19.58 -4.37
C ALA A 114 5.14 20.51 -4.51
N GLN A 115 4.95 21.76 -4.95
CA GLN A 115 6.04 22.64 -5.35
C GLN A 115 6.54 23.58 -4.23
N ARG A 116 5.86 23.70 -3.08
CA ARG A 116 6.14 24.80 -2.13
C ARG A 116 6.84 24.47 -0.81
N ARG A 117 7.10 23.22 -0.43
CA ARG A 117 7.62 22.94 0.93
C ARG A 117 8.72 21.88 0.97
N ARG A 118 9.98 22.31 0.80
CA ARG A 118 11.19 21.55 1.18
C ARG A 118 11.13 21.20 2.68
N GLY A 119 10.54 20.06 3.03
CA GLY A 119 10.54 19.54 4.41
C GLY A 119 11.74 18.65 4.68
N GLY A 120 12.26 18.71 5.90
CA GLY A 120 13.30 17.81 6.38
C GLY A 120 12.87 16.33 6.34
N GLY A 121 13.85 15.42 6.29
CA GLY A 121 13.61 13.99 6.09
C GLY A 121 12.65 13.36 7.12
N PHE A 122 12.69 13.83 8.36
CA PHE A 122 11.77 13.40 9.42
C PHE A 122 10.29 13.69 9.11
N ARG A 123 9.99 14.79 8.41
CA ARG A 123 8.60 15.11 8.03
C ARG A 123 8.05 14.06 7.08
N ARG A 124 8.85 13.62 6.11
CA ARG A 124 8.45 12.62 5.10
C ARG A 124 8.23 11.26 5.75
N PHE A 125 9.11 10.88 6.67
CA PHE A 125 8.92 9.70 7.51
C PHE A 125 7.62 9.79 8.31
N ARG A 126 7.37 10.93 8.99
CA ARG A 126 6.16 11.13 9.79
C ARG A 126 4.89 11.09 8.94
N GLU A 127 4.90 11.70 7.76
CA GLU A 127 3.80 11.63 6.79
C GLU A 127 3.51 10.17 6.41
N GLY A 128 4.55 9.39 6.09
CA GLY A 128 4.43 7.96 5.83
C GLY A 128 3.85 7.18 7.02
N PHE A 129 4.44 7.35 8.20
CA PHE A 129 4.00 6.70 9.44
C PHE A 129 2.54 6.98 9.76
N LEU A 130 2.15 8.25 9.80
CA LEU A 130 0.77 8.64 10.10
C LEU A 130 -0.20 8.12 9.05
N SER A 131 0.19 8.18 7.77
CA SER A 131 -0.68 7.67 6.68
C SER A 131 -0.97 6.20 6.83
N ASN A 132 -0.02 5.39 7.29
CA ASN A 132 -0.20 3.95 7.48
C ASN A 132 -0.91 3.62 8.80
N VAL A 133 -0.54 4.26 9.91
CA VAL A 133 -1.20 4.04 11.22
C VAL A 133 -2.68 4.46 11.20
N THR A 134 -3.03 5.42 10.36
CA THR A 134 -4.43 5.81 10.13
C THR A 134 -5.05 5.10 8.92
N ASN A 135 -4.31 4.23 8.23
CA ASN A 135 -4.78 3.52 7.05
C ASN A 135 -5.81 2.47 7.47
N PRO A 136 -7.09 2.69 7.16
CA PRO A 136 -8.12 1.80 7.65
C PRO A 136 -8.12 0.48 6.87
N LYS A 137 -7.51 0.42 5.68
CA LYS A 137 -7.26 -0.82 4.92
C LYS A 137 -6.36 -1.78 5.70
N VAL A 138 -5.29 -1.25 6.29
CA VAL A 138 -4.29 -2.04 7.02
C VAL A 138 -4.86 -2.49 8.36
N LEU A 139 -5.55 -1.58 9.06
CA LEU A 139 -6.25 -1.89 10.30
C LEU A 139 -7.25 -3.04 10.09
N VAL A 140 -8.01 -2.97 9.01
CA VAL A 140 -9.02 -3.97 8.71
C VAL A 140 -8.40 -5.29 8.24
N LEU A 141 -7.31 -5.27 7.49
CA LEU A 141 -6.56 -6.50 7.19
C LEU A 141 -6.14 -7.19 8.49
N TYR A 142 -5.63 -6.45 9.47
CA TYR A 142 -5.24 -7.02 10.76
C TYR A 142 -6.41 -7.52 11.60
N LEU A 143 -7.54 -6.82 11.58
CA LEU A 143 -8.72 -7.20 12.38
C LEU A 143 -9.55 -8.32 11.75
N SER A 144 -9.56 -8.43 10.42
CA SER A 144 -10.42 -9.37 9.71
C SER A 144 -9.68 -10.55 9.12
N VAL A 145 -8.49 -10.35 8.53
CA VAL A 145 -7.75 -11.41 7.81
C VAL A 145 -6.83 -12.14 8.77
N LEU A 146 -5.95 -11.43 9.48
CA LEU A 146 -4.95 -12.05 10.35
C LEU A 146 -5.52 -13.12 11.30
N PRO A 147 -6.66 -12.90 11.99
CA PRO A 147 -7.15 -13.87 12.94
C PRO A 147 -7.77 -15.12 12.31
N GLN A 148 -8.13 -15.07 11.02
CA GLN A 148 -8.63 -16.26 10.32
C GLN A 148 -7.53 -17.32 10.13
N PHE A 149 -6.28 -16.91 10.26
CA PHE A 149 -5.10 -17.77 10.16
C PHE A 149 -4.50 -18.10 11.54
N LEU A 150 -5.15 -17.64 12.62
CA LEU A 150 -4.79 -18.00 13.99
C LEU A 150 -5.76 -19.07 14.52
N THR A 151 -5.21 -20.01 15.27
CA THR A 151 -5.95 -21.06 15.99
C THR A 151 -5.87 -20.80 17.50
N PRO A 152 -6.72 -21.43 18.32
CA PRO A 152 -6.60 -21.33 19.78
C PRO A 152 -5.23 -21.78 20.32
N SER A 153 -4.49 -22.62 19.58
CA SER A 153 -3.13 -23.06 19.88
C SER A 153 -2.02 -22.14 19.34
N SER A 154 -2.37 -21.10 18.59
CA SER A 154 -1.37 -20.19 18.00
C SER A 154 -0.69 -19.34 19.05
N THR A 155 0.64 -19.21 18.92
CA THR A 155 1.47 -18.43 19.82
C THR A 155 1.49 -16.95 19.43
N LEU A 156 2.01 -16.09 20.32
CA LEU A 156 2.33 -14.71 19.97
C LEU A 156 3.33 -14.64 18.79
N GLY A 157 4.28 -15.58 18.72
CA GLY A 157 5.23 -15.68 17.62
C GLY A 157 4.55 -15.88 16.28
N ASP A 158 3.57 -16.78 16.19
CA ASP A 158 2.80 -17.02 14.96
C ASP A 158 2.05 -15.76 14.50
N SER A 159 1.45 -15.05 15.47
CA SER A 159 0.74 -13.80 15.21
C SER A 159 1.66 -12.69 14.69
N LEU A 160 2.86 -12.58 15.26
CA LEU A 160 3.89 -11.63 14.82
C LEU A 160 4.45 -11.97 13.44
N VAL A 161 4.65 -13.26 13.13
CA VAL A 161 5.09 -13.71 11.79
C VAL A 161 4.08 -13.31 10.73
N LEU A 162 2.79 -13.59 10.96
CA LEU A 162 1.72 -13.17 10.05
C LEU A 162 1.70 -11.64 9.93
N ALA A 163 1.76 -10.91 11.04
CA ALA A 163 1.73 -9.46 11.03
C ALA A 163 2.90 -8.84 10.25
N TYR A 164 4.14 -9.28 10.49
CA TYR A 164 5.31 -8.76 9.80
C TYR A 164 5.39 -9.21 8.34
N THR A 165 4.74 -10.32 7.97
CA THR A 165 4.57 -10.68 6.55
C THR A 165 3.86 -9.55 5.78
N VAL A 166 2.84 -8.93 6.37
CA VAL A 166 2.14 -7.77 5.80
C VAL A 166 3.07 -6.57 5.68
N ALA A 167 3.83 -6.27 6.74
CA ALA A 167 4.78 -5.17 6.74
C ALA A 167 5.86 -5.31 5.66
N VAL A 168 6.43 -6.51 5.53
CA VAL A 168 7.47 -6.82 4.53
C VAL A 168 6.89 -6.76 3.12
N LEU A 169 5.78 -7.44 2.84
CA LEU A 169 5.19 -7.43 1.50
C LEU A 169 4.75 -6.02 1.08
N GLY A 170 4.14 -5.26 2.00
CA GLY A 170 3.78 -3.85 1.78
C GLY A 170 5.01 -2.99 1.50
N GLY A 171 6.08 -3.15 2.28
CA GLY A 171 7.35 -2.44 2.09
C GLY A 171 8.00 -2.76 0.73
N LEU A 172 8.06 -4.04 0.37
CA LEU A 172 8.60 -4.50 -0.92
C LEU A 172 7.81 -3.92 -2.09
N TRP A 173 6.48 -3.95 -2.02
CA TRP A 173 5.62 -3.35 -3.04
C TRP A 173 5.89 -1.85 -3.21
N LEU A 174 5.98 -1.10 -2.11
CA LEU A 174 6.32 0.33 -2.17
C LEU A 174 7.71 0.57 -2.76
N LEU A 175 8.70 -0.28 -2.46
CA LEU A 175 10.03 -0.17 -3.07
C LEU A 175 9.99 -0.43 -4.57
N VAL A 176 9.25 -1.45 -5.02
CA VAL A 176 9.03 -1.73 -6.45
C VAL A 176 8.40 -0.52 -7.14
N LEU A 177 7.33 0.04 -6.58
CA LEU A 177 6.69 1.24 -7.09
C LEU A 177 7.64 2.44 -7.11
N LEU A 178 8.46 2.62 -6.08
CA LEU A 178 9.42 3.73 -6.00
C LEU A 178 10.46 3.65 -7.12
N LEU A 179 11.02 2.46 -7.33
CA LEU A 179 11.98 2.19 -8.39
C LEU A 179 11.35 2.40 -9.76
N PHE A 180 10.12 1.92 -9.95
CA PHE A 180 9.38 2.10 -11.20
C PHE A 180 9.16 3.59 -11.53
N VAL A 181 8.63 4.35 -10.57
CA VAL A 181 8.40 5.80 -10.74
C VAL A 181 9.69 6.55 -11.05
N HIS A 182 10.78 6.22 -10.35
CA HIS A 182 12.06 6.85 -10.59
C HIS A 182 12.62 6.51 -11.98
N ARG A 183 12.55 5.23 -12.38
CA ARG A 183 13.03 4.74 -13.67
C ARG A 183 12.28 5.36 -14.84
N VAL A 184 10.95 5.48 -14.73
CA VAL A 184 10.12 6.16 -15.74
C VAL A 184 10.50 7.63 -15.85
N ARG A 185 10.69 8.32 -14.71
CA ARG A 185 11.10 9.73 -14.70
C ARG A 185 12.47 9.94 -15.34
N GLU A 186 13.45 9.10 -15.04
CA GLU A 186 14.77 9.14 -15.67
C GLU A 186 14.69 8.87 -17.18
N TRP A 187 13.88 7.90 -17.59
CA TRP A 187 13.69 7.57 -19.01
C TRP A 187 13.06 8.74 -19.78
N LEU A 188 12.00 9.36 -19.25
CA LEU A 188 11.39 10.57 -19.80
C LEU A 188 12.34 11.79 -19.77
N GLY A 189 13.30 11.81 -18.86
CA GLY A 189 14.34 12.84 -18.80
C GLY A 189 15.41 12.74 -19.89
N ARG A 190 15.53 11.60 -20.59
CA ARG A 190 16.57 11.39 -21.61
C ARG A 190 16.36 12.33 -22.80
N ARG A 191 17.44 12.98 -23.25
CA ARG A 191 17.42 13.93 -24.40
C ARG A 191 16.75 13.35 -25.64
N ARG A 192 17.00 12.08 -25.97
CA ARG A 192 16.41 11.41 -27.14
C ARG A 192 14.88 11.24 -27.03
N VAL A 193 14.39 10.88 -25.85
CA VAL A 193 12.94 10.72 -25.60
C VAL A 193 12.24 12.07 -25.67
N ARG A 194 12.78 13.08 -24.99
CA ARG A 194 12.28 14.47 -25.08
C ARG A 194 12.24 14.98 -26.51
N ARG A 195 13.35 14.88 -27.25
CA ARG A 195 13.43 15.32 -28.64
C ARG A 195 12.41 14.62 -29.55
N THR A 196 12.13 13.34 -29.29
CA THR A 196 11.12 12.59 -30.05
C THR A 196 9.72 13.08 -29.72
N LEU A 197 9.39 13.26 -28.44
CA LEU A 197 8.09 13.80 -28.00
C LEU A 197 7.85 15.21 -28.53
N ASP A 198 8.87 16.07 -28.44
CA ASP A 198 8.81 17.45 -28.96
C ASP A 198 8.60 17.44 -30.48
N GLY A 199 9.29 16.56 -31.20
CA GLY A 199 9.14 16.39 -32.65
C GLY A 199 7.76 15.92 -33.07
N VAL A 200 7.21 14.89 -32.41
CA VAL A 200 5.85 14.38 -32.69
C VAL A 200 4.80 15.45 -32.40
N THR A 201 4.92 16.13 -31.26
CA THR A 201 3.99 17.19 -30.85
C THR A 201 4.04 18.36 -31.84
N GLY A 202 5.25 18.81 -32.20
CA GLY A 202 5.43 19.88 -33.18
C GLY A 202 4.88 19.51 -34.56
N THR A 203 5.10 18.28 -35.01
CA THR A 203 4.57 17.79 -36.29
C THR A 203 3.04 17.74 -36.29
N ALA A 204 2.43 17.26 -35.20
CA ALA A 204 0.99 17.23 -35.05
C ALA A 204 0.37 18.64 -35.04
N LEU A 205 0.98 19.59 -34.32
CA LEU A 205 0.52 20.99 -34.30
C LEU A 205 0.65 21.67 -35.66
N LEU A 206 1.74 21.44 -36.40
CA LEU A 206 1.90 21.95 -37.76
C LEU A 206 0.86 21.37 -38.71
N GLY A 207 0.62 20.05 -38.64
CA GLY A 207 -0.43 19.38 -39.43
C GLY A 207 -1.82 19.93 -39.12
N PHE A 208 -2.14 20.12 -37.85
CA PHE A 208 -3.41 20.73 -37.43
C PHE A 208 -3.55 22.17 -37.94
N GLY A 209 -2.52 23.00 -37.81
CA GLY A 209 -2.53 24.38 -38.31
C GLY A 209 -2.68 24.46 -39.83
N ALA A 210 -2.02 23.56 -40.58
CA ALA A 210 -2.16 23.49 -42.03
C ALA A 210 -3.56 23.07 -42.47
N ALA A 211 -4.17 22.09 -41.80
CA ALA A 211 -5.55 21.68 -42.07
C ALA A 211 -6.54 22.84 -41.83
N LEU A 212 -6.36 23.58 -40.74
CA LEU A 212 -7.21 24.72 -40.38
C LEU A 212 -7.11 25.86 -41.40
N ALA A 213 -5.91 26.11 -41.94
CA ALA A 213 -5.68 27.09 -43.00
C ALA A 213 -6.29 26.67 -44.35
N TRP A 214 -6.48 25.36 -44.60
CA TRP A 214 -7.10 24.85 -45.82
C TRP A 214 -8.64 24.97 -45.81
N GLU A 215 -9.24 24.94 -44.63
CA GLU A 215 -10.69 25.12 -44.44
C GLU A 215 -11.13 26.60 -44.37
N SER A 216 -10.20 27.54 -44.57
CA SER A 216 -10.41 29.00 -44.57
C SER A 216 -10.45 29.56 -45.99
#